data_AF-A0A3M1FNZ4-F1
#
_entry.id   AF-A0A3M1FNZ4-F1
#
_cell.length_a   1.000
_cell.length_b   1.000
_cell.length_c   1.000
_cell.angle_alpha   90.00
_cell.angle_beta   90.00
_cell.angle_gamma   90.00
#
_symmetry.space_group_name_H-M   'P 1'
#
loop_
_entity.id
_entity.type
_entity.pdbx_description
1 polymer ?
#
loop_
_entity_poly.entity_id
_entity_poly.type
_entity_poly.pdbx_seq_one_letter_code
_entity_poly.pdbx_strand_id
1 'polypeptide(L)'
;SNTSRRDIFLNQYADAFFDADMVFLREVKQREIDKEVKLLDVELLADKLNKRGICAKVGKDGKEIAEMIAQEAQKNDVIVVMSNGSFDGIIQNLTAKLKNASL
;
A
#
# COMPACT_ATOMS: atom_id res chain seq x y z
N SER A 1 17.82 -3.99 5.93
CA SER A 1 17.47 -2.94 6.89
C SER A 1 15.99 -2.57 6.76
N ASN A 2 15.06 -3.46 7.10
CA ASN A 2 13.61 -3.23 6.90
C ASN A 2 13.00 -2.28 7.95
N THR A 3 13.63 -1.12 8.14
CA THR A 3 13.27 -0.10 9.14
C THR A 3 12.02 0.67 8.76
N SER A 4 11.65 0.72 7.47
CA SER A 4 10.45 1.39 6.97
C SER A 4 9.13 0.87 7.56
N ARG A 5 9.17 -0.30 8.21
CA ARG A 5 8.01 -0.93 8.87
C ARG A 5 7.76 -0.40 10.29
N ARG A 6 8.50 0.61 10.75
CA ARG A 6 8.44 1.15 12.11
C ARG A 6 7.52 2.37 12.17
N ASP A 7 6.86 2.53 13.31
CA ASP A 7 5.91 3.63 13.59
C ASP A 7 6.52 5.03 13.45
N ILE A 8 7.83 5.15 13.65
CA ILE A 8 8.56 6.42 13.52
C ILE A 8 8.46 7.07 12.13
N PHE A 9 8.01 6.32 11.11
CA PHE A 9 7.83 6.79 9.74
C PHE A 9 6.37 7.18 9.41
N LEU A 10 5.44 7.09 10.36
CA LEU A 10 4.02 7.35 10.12
C LEU A 10 3.74 8.70 9.46
N ASN A 11 4.32 9.78 10.02
CA ASN A 11 4.09 11.12 9.48
C ASN A 11 4.82 11.32 8.15
N GLN A 12 6.03 10.79 8.01
CA GLN A 12 6.81 10.86 6.77
C GLN A 12 6.10 10.15 5.63
N TYR A 13 5.43 9.02 5.89
CA TYR A 13 4.58 8.37 4.88
C TYR A 13 3.33 9.19 4.56
N ALA A 14 2.67 9.75 5.58
CA ALA A 14 1.48 10.59 5.36
C ALA A 14 1.80 11.83 4.51
N ASP A 15 3.00 12.38 4.65
CA ASP A 15 3.48 13.51 3.86
C ASP A 15 3.96 13.07 2.47
N ALA A 16 4.68 11.94 2.36
CA ALA A 16 5.21 11.44 1.09
C ALA A 16 4.13 10.98 0.10
N PHE A 17 2.96 10.55 0.59
CA PHE A 17 1.84 10.13 -0.24
C PHE A 17 0.84 11.26 -0.54
N PHE A 18 1.14 12.50 -0.17
CA PHE A 18 0.20 13.61 -0.28
C PHE A 18 -0.24 13.89 -1.73
N ASP A 19 0.67 13.71 -2.69
CA ASP A 19 0.42 14.01 -4.11
C ASP A 19 -0.28 12.86 -4.87
N ALA A 20 -0.64 11.75 -4.20
CA ALA A 20 -1.32 10.63 -4.82
C ALA A 20 -2.84 10.79 -4.76
N ASP A 21 -3.55 10.43 -5.83
CA ASP A 21 -5.02 10.39 -5.83
C ASP A 21 -5.55 9.24 -4.97
N MET A 22 -4.87 8.08 -5.01
CA MET A 22 -5.21 6.88 -4.26
C MET A 22 -3.98 6.20 -3.70
N VAL A 23 -4.10 5.63 -2.50
CA VAL A 23 -3.02 4.91 -1.82
C VAL A 23 -3.53 3.57 -1.31
N PHE A 24 -2.85 2.49 -1.69
CA PHE A 24 -3.17 1.14 -1.23
C PHE A 24 -2.04 0.62 -0.34
N LEU A 25 -2.35 0.35 0.92
CA LEU A 25 -1.37 -0.03 1.93
C LEU A 25 -1.55 -1.49 2.36
N ARG A 26 -0.44 -2.23 2.40
CA ARG A 26 -0.45 -3.60 2.95
C ARG A 26 -0.24 -3.57 4.45
N GLU A 27 -1.01 -4.38 5.17
CA GLU A 27 -0.80 -4.64 6.60
C GLU A 27 0.64 -5.06 6.94
N VAL A 28 1.14 -4.55 8.07
CA VAL A 28 2.46 -4.92 8.60
C VAL A 28 2.31 -6.05 9.63
N LYS A 29 2.64 -7.28 9.22
CA LYS A 29 2.62 -8.45 10.13
C LYS A 29 3.88 -8.54 10.96
N GLN A 30 3.75 -8.65 12.29
CA GLN A 30 4.88 -8.79 13.21
C GLN A 30 5.73 -10.03 12.89
N ARG A 31 7.06 -9.87 12.94
CA ARG A 31 8.04 -10.96 12.85
C ARG A 31 8.81 -11.07 14.15
N GLU A 32 9.53 -12.16 14.33
CA GLU A 32 10.41 -12.37 15.50
C GLU A 32 11.40 -11.23 15.72
N ILE A 33 12.03 -10.72 14.65
CA ILE A 33 12.97 -9.58 14.71
C ILE A 33 12.29 -8.25 15.07
N ASP A 34 10.96 -8.17 15.00
CA ASP A 34 10.22 -6.94 15.25
C ASP A 34 9.72 -6.84 16.71
N LYS A 35 10.02 -7.81 17.59
CA LYS A 35 9.48 -7.89 18.97
C LYS A 35 9.76 -6.66 19.84
N GLU A 36 10.87 -5.97 19.61
CA GLU A 36 11.29 -4.82 20.42
C GLU A 36 11.01 -3.46 19.75
N VAL A 37 10.29 -3.46 18.62
CA VAL A 37 10.00 -2.22 17.89
C VAL A 37 8.52 -1.99 17.73
N LYS A 38 8.09 -0.74 17.91
CA LYS A 38 6.74 -0.32 17.54
C LYS A 38 6.62 -0.34 16.01
N LEU A 39 5.75 -1.20 15.50
CA LEU A 39 5.46 -1.32 14.08
C LEU A 39 4.53 -0.20 13.60
N LEU A 40 4.65 0.12 12.32
CA LEU A 40 3.79 1.10 11.66
C LEU A 40 2.33 0.64 11.74
N ASP A 41 1.49 1.49 12.31
CA ASP A 41 0.03 1.34 12.27
C ASP A 41 -0.49 1.81 10.91
N VAL A 42 -0.77 0.84 10.04
CA VAL A 42 -1.18 1.07 8.65
C VAL A 42 -2.60 1.63 8.56
N GLU A 43 -3.47 1.25 9.50
CA GLU A 43 -4.84 1.79 9.58
C GLU A 43 -4.81 3.25 9.99
N LEU A 44 -3.99 3.60 11.00
CA LEU A 44 -3.79 5.00 11.38
C LEU A 44 -3.19 5.83 10.25
N LEU A 45 -2.31 5.25 9.44
CA LEU A 45 -1.77 5.91 8.24
C LEU A 45 -2.88 6.16 7.20
N ALA A 46 -3.70 5.15 6.90
CA ALA A 46 -4.82 5.29 5.98
C ALA A 46 -5.81 6.35 6.47
N ASP A 47 -6.15 6.36 7.75
CA ASP A 47 -7.00 7.38 8.37
C ASP A 47 -6.42 8.80 8.22
N LYS A 48 -5.11 8.97 8.39
CA LYS A 48 -4.43 10.25 8.20
C LYS A 48 -4.52 10.74 6.76
N LEU A 49 -4.34 9.84 5.79
CA LEU A 49 -4.45 10.16 4.36
C LEU A 49 -5.90 10.49 3.98
N ASN A 50 -6.86 9.68 4.43
CA ASN A 50 -8.29 9.91 4.20
C ASN A 50 -8.75 11.26 4.77
N LYS A 51 -8.30 11.64 5.98
CA LYS A 51 -8.57 12.96 6.56
C LYS A 51 -7.96 14.13 5.78
N ARG A 52 -6.96 13.88 4.94
CA ARG A 52 -6.35 14.85 4.01
C ARG A 52 -6.98 14.83 2.62
N GLY A 53 -8.00 14.00 2.39
CA GLY A 53 -8.71 13.90 1.11
C GLY A 53 -8.13 12.89 0.12
N ILE A 54 -7.13 12.10 0.53
CA ILE A 54 -6.51 11.06 -0.31
C ILE A 54 -7.23 9.74 -0.07
N CYS A 55 -7.70 9.07 -1.12
CA CYS A 55 -8.41 7.80 -0.97
C CYS A 55 -7.43 6.69 -0.58
N ALA A 56 -7.35 6.37 0.70
CA ALA A 56 -6.45 5.36 1.24
C ALA A 56 -7.20 4.10 1.68
N LYS A 57 -6.75 2.94 1.19
CA LYS A 57 -7.32 1.62 1.52
C LYS A 57 -6.24 0.67 2.04
N VAL A 58 -6.61 -0.18 2.99
CA VAL A 58 -5.72 -1.19 3.58
C VAL A 58 -6.11 -2.58 3.10
N GLY A 59 -5.13 -3.42 2.81
CA GLY A 59 -5.31 -4.82 2.44
C GLY A 59 -4.34 -5.74 3.18
N LYS A 60 -4.78 -6.98 3.42
CA LYS A 60 -4.04 -7.98 4.21
C LYS A 60 -2.81 -8.53 3.50
N ASP A 61 -2.83 -8.53 2.17
CA ASP A 61 -1.79 -9.11 1.31
C ASP A 61 -1.78 -8.49 -0.09
N GLY A 62 -0.75 -8.81 -0.88
CA GLY A 62 -0.60 -8.28 -2.24
C GLY A 62 -1.69 -8.72 -3.22
N LYS A 63 -2.40 -9.83 -2.97
CA LYS A 63 -3.49 -10.30 -3.83
C LYS A 63 -4.73 -9.42 -3.64
N GLU A 64 -5.08 -9.14 -2.39
CA GLU A 64 -6.20 -8.27 -2.05
C GLU A 64 -5.95 -6.83 -2.50
N ILE A 65 -4.71 -6.33 -2.35
CA ILE A 65 -4.32 -5.03 -2.90
C ILE A 65 -4.46 -5.01 -4.43
N ALA A 66 -4.02 -6.05 -5.14
CA ALA A 66 -4.18 -6.13 -6.59
C ALA A 66 -5.67 -6.15 -7.02
N GLU A 67 -6.53 -6.79 -6.24
CA GLU A 67 -7.99 -6.79 -6.44
C GLU A 67 -8.55 -5.37 -6.31
N MET A 68 -8.21 -4.68 -5.22
CA MET A 68 -8.67 -3.31 -4.96
C MET A 68 -8.20 -2.33 -6.02
N ILE A 69 -6.92 -2.40 -6.43
CA ILE A 69 -6.39 -1.54 -7.50
C ILE A 69 -7.13 -1.81 -8.81
N ALA A 70 -7.35 -3.07 -9.18
CA ALA A 70 -8.01 -3.40 -10.45
C ALA A 70 -9.49 -2.95 -10.51
N GLN A 71 -10.16 -2.76 -9.37
CA GLN A 71 -11.52 -2.23 -9.30
C GLN A 71 -11.59 -0.71 -9.49
N GLU A 72 -10.50 -0.01 -9.19
CA GLU A 72 -10.44 1.45 -9.18
C GLU A 72 -9.69 2.02 -10.39
N ALA A 73 -8.73 1.26 -10.92
CA ALA A 73 -7.86 1.69 -12.00
C ALA A 73 -8.65 2.06 -13.26
N GLN A 74 -8.26 3.17 -13.86
CA GLN A 74 -8.82 3.70 -15.09
C GLN A 74 -7.76 3.77 -16.19
N LYS A 75 -8.23 3.98 -17.42
CA LYS A 75 -7.34 4.21 -18.55
C LYS A 75 -6.53 5.50 -18.32
N ASN A 76 -5.23 5.41 -18.57
CA ASN A 76 -4.22 6.47 -18.37
C ASN A 76 -3.76 6.67 -16.92
N ASP A 77 -4.19 5.84 -15.96
CA ASP A 77 -3.62 5.85 -14.62
C ASP A 77 -2.15 5.42 -14.62
N VAL A 78 -1.37 6.02 -13.73
CA VAL A 78 0.01 5.60 -13.46
C VAL A 78 0.04 4.93 -12.09
N ILE A 79 0.27 3.62 -12.08
CA ILE A 79 0.35 2.84 -10.84
C ILE A 79 1.82 2.65 -10.45
N VAL A 80 2.20 3.18 -9.29
CA VAL A 80 3.54 3.01 -8.71
C VAL A 80 3.50 1.96 -7.61
N VAL A 81 4.29 0.88 -7.76
CA VAL A 81 4.41 -0.17 -6.75
C VAL A 81 5.73 0.02 -5.98
N MET A 82 5.63 0.33 -4.69
CA MET A 82 6.78 0.51 -3.81
C MET A 82 6.92 -0.69 -2.85
N SER A 83 7.86 -1.59 -3.12
CA SER A 83 8.10 -2.79 -2.29
C SER A 83 9.57 -3.17 -2.23
N ASN A 84 10.00 -3.67 -1.06
CA ASN A 84 11.34 -4.23 -0.82
C ASN A 84 11.42 -5.74 -1.08
N GLY A 85 10.43 -6.33 -1.76
CA GLY A 85 10.36 -7.75 -2.07
C GLY A 85 9.22 -8.07 -3.03
N SER A 86 8.88 -9.36 -3.18
CA SER A 86 7.88 -9.81 -4.15
C SER A 86 6.47 -9.25 -3.94
N PHE A 87 6.15 -8.80 -2.71
CA PHE A 87 4.82 -8.30 -2.33
C PHE A 87 3.70 -9.27 -2.75
N ASP A 88 3.92 -10.56 -2.47
CA ASP A 88 3.01 -11.66 -2.83
C ASP A 88 2.74 -11.74 -4.35
N GLY A 89 3.70 -11.32 -5.18
CA GLY A 89 3.60 -11.36 -6.65
C GLY A 89 2.68 -10.29 -7.22
N ILE A 90 2.49 -9.16 -6.53
CA ILE A 90 1.52 -8.12 -6.91
C ILE A 90 1.69 -7.65 -8.35
N ILE A 91 2.91 -7.50 -8.84
CA ILE A 91 3.16 -6.96 -10.18
C ILE A 91 2.56 -7.90 -11.24
N GLN A 92 2.79 -9.21 -11.09
CA GLN A 92 2.24 -10.22 -11.99
C GLN A 92 0.71 -10.30 -11.88
N ASN A 93 0.19 -10.32 -10.65
CA ASN A 93 -1.25 -10.38 -10.38
C ASN A 93 -2.00 -9.17 -10.94
N LEU A 94 -1.47 -7.97 -10.70
CA LEU A 94 -2.07 -6.72 -11.17
C LEU A 94 -2.02 -6.62 -12.69
N THR A 95 -0.88 -6.93 -13.31
CA THR A 95 -0.75 -6.92 -14.78
C THR A 95 -1.75 -7.86 -15.44
N ALA A 96 -1.96 -9.06 -14.87
CA ALA A 96 -2.96 -10.01 -15.38
C ALA A 96 -4.38 -9.47 -15.24
N LYS A 97 -4.72 -8.86 -14.10
CA LYS A 97 -6.05 -8.27 -13.86
C LYS A 97 -6.35 -7.09 -14.78
N LEU A 98 -5.41 -6.15 -14.93
CA LEU A 98 -5.61 -4.95 -15.76
C LEU A 98 -5.76 -5.29 -17.24
N LYS A 99 -5.00 -6.28 -17.75
CA LYS A 99 -5.17 -6.78 -19.13
C LYS A 99 -6.55 -7.36 -19.39
N ASN A 100 -7.14 -8.02 -18.39
CA ASN A 100 -8.48 -8.60 -18.51
C ASN A 100 -9.60 -7.57 -18.33
N ALA A 101 -9.32 -6.45 -17.65
CA ALA A 101 -10.29 -5.39 -17.37
C ALA A 101 -10.63 -4.50 -18.58
N SER A 102 -10.00 -4.73 -19.75
CA SER A 102 -10.20 -3.94 -20.98
C SER A 102 -9.98 -2.42 -20.80
N LEU A 103 -9.05 -2.05 -19.92
CA LEU A 103 -8.57 -0.66 -19.74
C LEU A 103 -7.60 -0.25 -20.86
#